data_AF-A0AAV6H8E1-F1
#
_entry.id   AF-A0AAV6H8E1-F1
#
_cell.length_a   1.000
_cell.length_b   1.000
_cell.length_c   1.000
_cell.angle_alpha   90.00
_cell.angle_beta   90.00
_cell.angle_gamma   90.00
#
_symmetry.space_group_name_H-M   'P 1'
#
loop_
_entity.id
_entity.type
_entity.pdbx_description
1 polymer ?
#
loop_
_entity_poly.entity_id
_entity_poly.type
_entity_poly.pdbx_seq_one_letter_code
_entity_poly.pdbx_strand_id
1 'polypeptide(L)'
;MDSVNNGFGSARMTGSMEGATGGTLPPGLTEEEAEELRVELTKVEDEIQTLRQVLAAKERHAGDIKRQLGISPLNEIKQNISKGWQDVQSSNAYLQTKEKLGQWNESITHSNAYLTASATLDDISQSDAYKKTQETLSQAGQVTSAALSSMGAAISERIGTMRSSPSFRSFEDRVGSLRK
;
A
#
# COMPACT_ATOMS: atom_id res chain seq x y z
N MET A 1 -53.96 8.03 -8.62
CA MET A 1 -54.15 7.32 -9.90
C MET A 1 -53.46 5.96 -9.74
N ASP A 2 -53.92 5.04 -8.89
CA ASP A 2 -55.28 4.48 -8.72
C ASP A 2 -55.84 3.86 -10.00
N SER A 3 -55.76 2.52 -10.02
CA SER A 3 -56.62 1.54 -10.72
C SER A 3 -56.74 1.68 -12.25
N VAL A 4 -56.83 0.60 -13.04
CA VAL A 4 -57.91 -0.38 -13.01
C VAL A 4 -57.47 -1.70 -13.64
N ASN A 5 -57.63 -2.75 -12.84
CA ASN A 5 -57.83 -4.14 -13.20
C ASN A 5 -59.26 -4.33 -13.74
N ASN A 6 -59.44 -5.03 -14.87
CA ASN A 6 -60.66 -5.72 -15.32
C ASN A 6 -60.22 -6.69 -16.45
N GLY A 7 -60.36 -8.01 -16.39
CA GLY A 7 -61.33 -8.83 -15.66
C GLY A 7 -62.34 -9.42 -16.65
N PHE A 8 -61.97 -10.50 -17.35
CA PHE A 8 -62.87 -11.48 -17.97
C PHE A 8 -62.06 -12.78 -18.08
N GLY A 9 -62.33 -13.87 -17.35
CA GLY A 9 -63.62 -14.39 -16.93
C GLY A 9 -64.00 -15.52 -17.88
N SER A 10 -63.38 -16.69 -17.71
CA SER A 10 -63.94 -17.94 -18.22
C SER A 10 -63.77 -19.03 -17.17
N ALA A 11 -64.90 -19.32 -16.52
CA ALA A 11 -65.05 -20.38 -15.56
C ALA A 11 -64.93 -21.75 -16.26
N ARG A 12 -64.20 -22.68 -15.64
CA ARG A 12 -64.57 -24.09 -15.70
C ARG A 12 -64.26 -24.74 -14.37
N MET A 13 -65.34 -25.20 -13.73
CA MET A 13 -65.36 -26.02 -12.53
C MET A 13 -64.66 -27.36 -12.74
N THR A 14 -64.41 -27.99 -11.58
CA THR A 14 -64.27 -29.43 -11.31
C THR A 14 -62.89 -30.05 -11.52
N GLY A 15 -62.33 -30.53 -10.41
CA GLY A 15 -61.24 -31.49 -10.42
C GLY A 15 -60.35 -31.38 -9.18
N SER A 16 -60.89 -31.67 -7.99
CA SER A 16 -60.04 -32.07 -6.88
C SER A 16 -59.28 -33.33 -7.29
N MET A 17 -57.96 -33.21 -7.45
CA MET A 17 -57.03 -34.32 -7.25
C MET A 17 -55.89 -33.82 -6.39
N GLU A 18 -56.16 -33.84 -5.10
CA GLU A 18 -55.17 -34.01 -4.05
C GLU A 18 -54.55 -35.39 -4.28
N GLY A 19 -53.27 -35.42 -4.67
CA GLY A 19 -52.60 -36.65 -5.07
C GLY A 19 -51.10 -36.43 -5.19
N ALA A 20 -50.43 -36.53 -4.05
CA ALA A 20 -49.02 -36.89 -3.85
C ALA A 20 -48.01 -36.46 -4.93
N THR A 21 -47.08 -35.59 -4.52
CA THR A 21 -45.76 -35.45 -5.12
C THR A 21 -44.97 -36.76 -4.97
N GLY A 22 -45.32 -37.77 -5.76
CA GLY A 22 -44.54 -38.97 -5.98
C GLY A 22 -43.66 -38.75 -7.21
N GLY A 23 -42.35 -38.96 -7.05
CA GLY A 23 -41.34 -38.71 -8.09
C GLY A 23 -41.74 -39.31 -9.43
N THR A 24 -42.05 -38.45 -10.40
CA THR A 24 -42.30 -38.89 -11.78
C THR A 24 -40.94 -39.09 -12.45
N LEU A 25 -40.64 -40.35 -12.78
CA LEU A 25 -39.48 -40.72 -13.60
C LEU A 25 -39.53 -39.99 -14.96
N PRO A 26 -38.38 -39.59 -15.51
CA PRO A 26 -38.32 -38.94 -16.82
C PRO A 26 -38.97 -39.84 -17.91
N PRO A 27 -39.68 -39.27 -18.90
CA PRO A 27 -40.43 -40.06 -19.86
C PRO A 27 -39.49 -40.93 -20.69
N GLY A 28 -39.62 -42.25 -20.56
CA GLY A 28 -38.84 -43.24 -21.31
C GLY A 28 -37.89 -44.11 -20.48
N LEU A 29 -37.73 -43.87 -19.18
CA LEU A 29 -36.97 -44.74 -18.28
C LEU A 29 -37.90 -45.67 -17.50
N THR A 30 -37.61 -46.97 -17.54
CA THR A 30 -38.26 -47.94 -16.67
C THR A 30 -37.75 -47.81 -15.23
N GLU A 31 -38.56 -48.21 -14.24
CA GLU A 31 -38.19 -48.12 -12.81
C GLU A 31 -36.87 -48.87 -12.51
N GLU A 32 -36.67 -50.00 -13.18
CA GLU A 32 -35.51 -50.87 -13.02
C GLU A 32 -34.21 -50.18 -13.53
N GLU A 33 -34.27 -49.53 -14.70
CA GLU A 33 -33.14 -48.74 -15.23
C GLU A 33 -32.81 -47.53 -14.34
N ALA A 34 -33.82 -46.93 -13.69
CA ALA A 34 -33.63 -45.81 -12.78
C ALA A 34 -32.96 -46.23 -11.47
N GLU A 35 -33.27 -47.42 -10.95
CA GLU A 35 -32.57 -48.00 -9.80
C GLU A 35 -31.13 -48.38 -10.14
N GLU A 36 -30.87 -48.97 -11.31
CA GLU A 36 -29.50 -49.27 -11.77
C GLU A 36 -28.63 -48.01 -11.86
N LEU A 37 -29.15 -46.92 -12.43
CA LEU A 37 -28.43 -45.65 -12.52
C LEU A 37 -28.12 -45.03 -11.14
N ARG A 38 -29.00 -45.21 -10.15
CA ARG A 38 -28.74 -44.75 -8.77
C ARG A 38 -27.61 -45.54 -8.12
N VAL A 39 -27.58 -46.84 -8.34
CA VAL A 39 -26.50 -47.72 -7.84
C VAL A 39 -25.17 -47.36 -8.52
N GLU A 40 -25.17 -47.17 -9.84
CA GLU A 40 -23.97 -46.76 -10.57
C GLU A 40 -23.47 -45.38 -10.13
N LEU A 41 -24.37 -44.41 -9.95
CA LEU A 41 -24.02 -43.10 -9.43
C LEU A 41 -23.35 -43.19 -8.06
N THR A 42 -23.92 -43.96 -7.13
CA THR A 42 -23.35 -44.17 -5.79
C THR A 42 -21.93 -44.75 -5.88
N LYS A 43 -21.73 -45.76 -6.75
CA LYS A 43 -20.41 -46.36 -6.97
C LYS A 43 -19.40 -45.36 -7.53
N VAL A 44 -19.81 -44.53 -8.50
CA VAL A 44 -18.96 -43.49 -9.09
C VAL A 44 -18.60 -42.43 -8.04
N GLU A 45 -19.54 -42.05 -7.17
CA GLU A 45 -19.30 -41.12 -6.06
C GLU A 45 -18.25 -41.66 -5.07
N ASP A 46 -18.34 -42.95 -4.74
CA ASP A 46 -17.36 -43.64 -3.88
C ASP A 46 -15.97 -43.72 -4.53
N GLU A 47 -15.88 -44.01 -5.83
CA GLU A 47 -14.62 -43.97 -6.58
C GLU A 47 -14.03 -42.56 -6.61
N ILE A 48 -14.84 -41.52 -6.86
CA ILE A 48 -14.40 -40.12 -6.79
C ILE A 48 -13.86 -39.78 -5.40
N GLN A 49 -14.54 -40.21 -4.34
CA GLN A 49 -14.10 -39.99 -2.98
C GLN A 49 -12.77 -40.69 -2.69
N THR A 50 -12.62 -41.92 -3.13
CA THR A 50 -11.38 -42.70 -3.00
C THR A 50 -10.23 -42.03 -3.76
N LEU A 51 -10.47 -41.59 -5.00
CA LEU A 51 -9.48 -40.91 -5.82
C LEU A 51 -9.02 -39.59 -5.18
N ARG A 52 -9.92 -38.82 -4.56
CA ARG A 52 -9.56 -37.62 -3.80
C ARG A 52 -8.64 -37.94 -2.62
N GLN A 53 -8.91 -39.02 -1.89
CA GLN A 53 -8.06 -39.45 -0.78
C GLN A 53 -6.66 -39.87 -1.28
N VAL A 54 -6.61 -40.63 -2.37
CA VAL A 54 -5.35 -41.04 -3.00
C VAL A 54 -4.55 -39.83 -3.49
N LEU A 55 -5.22 -38.87 -4.13
CA LEU A 55 -4.57 -37.64 -4.61
C LEU A 55 -3.99 -36.85 -3.43
N ALA A 56 -4.79 -36.62 -2.37
CA ALA A 56 -4.31 -35.94 -1.17
C ALA A 56 -3.11 -36.65 -0.52
N ALA A 57 -3.11 -37.99 -0.51
CA ALA A 57 -1.97 -38.77 -0.03
C ALA A 57 -0.72 -38.57 -0.92
N LYS A 58 -0.88 -38.56 -2.25
CA LYS A 58 0.20 -38.31 -3.20
C LYS A 58 0.75 -36.88 -3.12
N GLU A 59 -0.11 -35.89 -2.92
CA GLU A 59 0.29 -34.49 -2.73
C GLU A 59 1.13 -34.33 -1.46
N ARG A 60 0.73 -34.96 -0.35
CA ARG A 60 1.54 -34.99 0.89
C ARG A 60 2.90 -35.65 0.65
N HIS A 61 2.92 -36.82 0.02
CA HIS A 61 4.16 -37.52 -0.29
C HIS A 61 5.10 -36.71 -1.19
N ALA A 62 4.54 -36.03 -2.21
CA ALA A 62 5.31 -35.11 -3.05
C ALA A 62 5.87 -33.93 -2.25
N GLY A 63 5.08 -33.38 -1.32
CA GLY A 63 5.53 -32.33 -0.38
C GLY A 63 6.68 -32.81 0.52
N ASP A 64 6.59 -34.03 1.04
CA ASP A 64 7.65 -34.61 1.87
C ASP A 64 8.94 -34.87 1.07
N ILE A 65 8.84 -35.38 -0.17
CA ILE A 65 9.99 -35.53 -1.08
C ILE A 65 10.63 -34.17 -1.37
N LYS A 66 9.83 -33.14 -1.69
CA LYS A 66 10.33 -31.77 -1.89
C LYS A 66 11.10 -31.27 -0.67
N ARG A 67 10.58 -31.49 0.54
CA ARG A 67 11.27 -31.15 1.79
C ARG A 67 12.59 -31.94 1.96
N GLN A 68 12.60 -33.24 1.67
CA GLN A 68 13.81 -34.07 1.73
C GLN A 68 14.88 -33.62 0.73
N LEU A 69 14.47 -33.13 -0.44
CA LEU A 69 15.36 -32.55 -1.45
C LEU A 69 15.77 -31.11 -1.13
N GLY A 70 15.35 -30.53 0.01
CA GLY A 70 15.64 -29.15 0.39
C GLY A 70 14.84 -28.09 -0.39
N ILE A 71 13.89 -28.54 -1.21
CA ILE A 71 12.95 -27.72 -1.97
C ILE A 71 11.80 -27.34 -1.02
N SER A 72 12.04 -26.33 -0.20
CA SER A 72 11.00 -25.77 0.68
C SER A 72 10.27 -24.62 -0.06
N PRO A 73 8.94 -24.48 0.05
CA PRO A 73 8.18 -23.41 -0.60
C PRO A 73 8.75 -22.00 -0.31
N LEU A 74 9.23 -21.79 0.91
CA LEU A 74 9.88 -20.53 1.30
C LEU A 74 11.24 -20.32 0.64
N ASN A 75 11.99 -21.40 0.39
CA ASN A 75 13.30 -21.34 -0.23
C ASN A 75 13.19 -21.07 -1.73
N GLU A 76 12.18 -21.63 -2.42
CA GLU A 76 11.85 -21.29 -3.81
C GLU A 76 11.45 -19.81 -3.95
N ILE A 77 10.56 -19.32 -3.07
CA ILE A 77 10.15 -17.90 -3.08
C ILE A 77 11.36 -16.98 -2.86
N LYS A 78 12.18 -17.27 -1.85
CA LYS A 78 13.38 -16.48 -1.55
C LYS A 78 14.35 -16.48 -2.73
N GLN A 79 14.60 -17.64 -3.33
CA GLN A 79 15.50 -17.76 -4.47
C GLN A 79 14.96 -17.03 -5.70
N ASN A 80 13.67 -17.15 -6.01
CA ASN A 80 13.05 -16.46 -7.15
C ASN A 80 13.06 -14.94 -6.97
N ILE A 81 12.82 -14.43 -5.75
CA ILE A 81 12.88 -13.00 -5.47
C ILE A 81 14.33 -12.49 -5.52
N SER A 82 15.27 -13.19 -4.89
CA SER A 82 16.69 -12.81 -4.93
C SER A 82 17.25 -12.81 -6.34
N LYS A 83 16.89 -13.81 -7.14
CA LYS A 83 17.29 -13.90 -8.54
C LYS A 83 16.60 -12.82 -9.38
N GLY A 84 15.29 -12.63 -9.25
CA GLY A 84 14.56 -11.57 -9.96
C GLY A 84 15.10 -10.17 -9.65
N TRP A 85 15.49 -9.92 -8.40
CA TRP A 85 16.15 -8.67 -8.01
C TRP A 85 17.54 -8.52 -8.64
N GLN A 86 18.37 -9.58 -8.60
CA GLN A 86 19.69 -9.58 -9.26
C GLN A 86 19.57 -9.40 -10.77
N ASP A 87 18.59 -10.04 -11.40
CA ASP A 87 18.32 -9.95 -12.83
C ASP A 87 17.88 -8.54 -13.22
N VAL A 88 17.08 -7.87 -12.39
CA VAL A 88 16.72 -6.45 -12.59
C VAL A 88 17.94 -5.54 -12.40
N GLN A 89 18.76 -5.79 -11.38
CA GLN A 89 19.96 -5.00 -11.12
C GLN A 89 21.02 -5.16 -12.22
N SER A 90 21.14 -6.35 -12.80
CA SER A 90 22.09 -6.68 -13.86
C SER A 90 21.52 -6.51 -15.26
N SER A 91 20.22 -6.23 -15.37
CA SER A 91 19.56 -6.09 -16.66
C SER A 91 20.16 -4.95 -17.48
N ASN A 92 20.34 -5.24 -18.77
CA ASN A 92 20.81 -4.29 -19.75
C ASN A 92 19.95 -3.03 -19.79
N ALA A 93 18.63 -3.15 -19.62
CA ALA A 93 17.73 -2.00 -19.54
C ALA A 93 18.04 -1.08 -18.34
N TYR A 94 18.24 -1.64 -17.14
CA TYR A 94 18.58 -0.87 -15.94
C TYR A 94 19.94 -0.19 -16.07
N LEU A 95 20.95 -0.93 -16.55
CA LEU A 95 22.29 -0.38 -16.79
C LEU A 95 22.26 0.71 -17.87
N GLN A 96 21.54 0.51 -18.98
CA GLN A 96 21.36 1.51 -20.02
C GLN A 96 20.61 2.74 -19.52
N THR A 97 19.59 2.57 -18.67
CA THR A 97 18.90 3.71 -18.05
C THR A 97 19.83 4.47 -17.11
N LYS A 98 20.60 3.77 -16.28
CA LYS A 98 21.61 4.38 -15.40
C LYS A 98 22.67 5.13 -16.20
N GLU A 99 23.16 4.54 -17.28
CA GLU A 99 24.15 5.14 -18.17
C GLU A 99 23.58 6.37 -18.89
N LYS A 100 22.36 6.30 -19.43
CA LYS A 100 21.68 7.43 -20.05
C LYS A 100 21.40 8.58 -19.09
N LEU A 101 21.09 8.29 -17.82
CA LEU A 101 20.96 9.30 -16.78
C LEU A 101 22.30 9.98 -16.49
N GLY A 102 23.40 9.22 -16.43
CA GLY A 102 24.74 9.76 -16.29
C GLY A 102 25.12 10.66 -17.47
N GLN A 103 24.89 10.19 -18.69
CA GLN A 103 25.15 10.94 -19.92
C GLN A 103 24.31 12.22 -20.02
N TRP A 104 23.04 12.18 -19.61
CA TRP A 104 22.19 13.38 -19.58
C TRP A 104 22.68 14.40 -18.56
N ASN A 105 23.11 13.94 -17.38
CA ASN A 105 23.69 14.79 -16.35
C ASN A 105 24.99 15.46 -16.83
N GLU A 106 25.88 14.70 -17.47
CA GLU A 106 27.10 15.26 -18.10
C GLU A 106 26.75 16.23 -19.24
N SER A 107 25.79 15.88 -20.09
CA SER A 107 25.37 16.71 -21.23
C SER A 107 24.83 18.07 -20.80
N ILE A 108 24.05 18.14 -19.72
CA ILE A 108 23.57 19.42 -19.18
C ILE A 108 24.71 20.21 -18.56
N THR A 109 25.54 19.55 -17.76
CA THR A 109 26.68 20.19 -17.08
C THR A 109 27.68 20.78 -18.08
N HIS A 110 27.91 20.11 -19.21
CA HIS A 110 28.78 20.57 -20.29
C HIS A 110 28.06 21.38 -21.36
N SER A 111 26.75 21.62 -21.23
CA SER A 111 26.04 22.44 -22.19
C SER A 111 26.59 23.87 -22.15
N ASN A 112 26.79 24.47 -23.32
CA ASN A 112 27.28 25.85 -23.40
C ASN A 112 26.36 26.83 -22.66
N ALA A 113 25.06 26.55 -22.60
CA ALA A 113 24.11 27.35 -21.83
C ALA A 113 24.38 27.26 -20.31
N TYR A 114 24.63 26.07 -19.77
CA TYR A 114 24.97 25.89 -18.35
C TYR A 114 26.33 26.50 -18.03
N LEU A 115 27.36 26.26 -18.84
CA LEU A 115 28.70 26.83 -18.63
C LEU A 115 28.70 28.36 -18.73
N THR A 116 27.96 28.93 -19.68
CA THR A 116 27.81 30.38 -19.81
C THR A 116 27.04 30.94 -18.62
N ALA A 117 25.92 30.31 -18.24
CA ALA A 117 25.14 30.74 -17.08
C ALA A 117 25.96 30.65 -15.79
N SER A 118 26.70 29.56 -15.57
CA SER A 118 27.54 29.39 -14.38
C SER A 118 28.69 30.39 -14.36
N ALA A 119 29.36 30.62 -15.49
CA ALA A 119 30.41 31.64 -15.59
C ALA A 119 29.86 33.05 -15.32
N THR A 120 28.69 33.40 -15.89
CA THR A 120 28.06 34.70 -15.62
C THR A 120 27.60 34.83 -14.18
N LEU A 121 27.15 33.73 -13.55
CA LEU A 121 26.76 33.72 -12.15
C LEU A 121 27.98 33.88 -11.24
N ASP A 122 29.09 33.23 -11.57
CA ASP A 122 30.37 33.39 -10.87
C ASP A 122 30.89 34.83 -11.01
N ASP A 123 30.83 35.41 -12.21
CA ASP A 123 31.20 36.81 -12.45
C ASP A 123 30.31 37.76 -11.65
N ILE A 124 28.99 37.53 -11.64
CA ILE A 124 28.05 38.32 -10.83
C ILE A 124 28.38 38.15 -9.34
N SER A 125 28.65 36.93 -8.86
CA SER A 125 29.01 36.66 -7.47
C SER A 125 30.34 37.31 -7.07
N GLN A 126 31.27 37.48 -8.02
CA GLN A 126 32.55 38.14 -7.79
C GLN A 126 32.49 39.66 -7.98
N SER A 127 31.43 40.17 -8.62
CA SER A 127 31.25 41.58 -8.92
C SER A 127 31.17 42.45 -7.66
N ASP A 128 31.63 43.69 -7.80
CA ASP A 128 31.56 44.69 -6.73
C ASP A 128 30.12 45.03 -6.35
N ALA A 129 29.17 44.91 -7.29
CA ALA A 129 27.75 45.13 -7.02
C ALA A 129 27.18 44.05 -6.08
N TYR A 130 27.50 42.77 -6.33
CA TYR A 130 27.09 41.67 -5.45
C TYR A 130 27.78 41.75 -4.09
N LYS A 131 29.11 41.96 -4.06
CA LYS A 131 29.87 42.12 -2.81
C LYS A 131 29.35 43.29 -1.97
N LYS A 132 29.11 44.46 -2.59
CA LYS A 132 28.55 45.63 -1.90
C LYS A 132 27.13 45.37 -1.39
N THR A 133 26.33 44.60 -2.12
CA THR A 133 24.99 44.18 -1.67
C THR A 133 25.08 43.17 -0.53
N GLN A 134 25.98 42.19 -0.61
CA GLN A 134 26.26 41.21 0.44
C GLN A 134 26.78 41.90 1.71
N GLU A 135 27.67 42.87 1.58
CA GLU A 135 28.17 43.69 2.68
C GLU A 135 27.05 44.51 3.30
N THR A 136 26.21 45.16 2.48
CA THR A 136 25.06 45.94 2.96
C THR A 136 24.05 45.04 3.68
N LEU A 137 23.74 43.87 3.12
CA LEU A 137 22.85 42.88 3.72
C LEU A 137 23.44 42.30 5.01
N SER A 138 24.75 42.04 5.04
CA SER A 138 25.44 41.57 6.24
C SER A 138 25.45 42.64 7.32
N GLN A 139 25.70 43.91 6.98
CA GLN A 139 25.64 45.03 7.90
C GLN A 139 24.22 45.23 8.43
N ALA A 140 23.22 45.24 7.55
CA ALA A 140 21.80 45.30 7.94
C ALA A 140 21.39 44.08 8.78
N GLY A 141 21.93 42.90 8.47
CA GLY A 141 21.74 41.66 9.22
C GLY A 141 22.36 41.72 10.61
N GLN A 142 23.55 42.31 10.76
CA GLN A 142 24.17 42.56 12.07
C GLN A 142 23.37 43.57 12.88
N VAL A 143 22.89 44.66 12.27
CA VAL A 143 22.02 45.65 12.92
C VAL A 143 20.69 45.02 13.35
N THR A 144 20.10 44.18 12.51
CA THR A 144 18.85 43.47 12.81
C THR A 144 19.06 42.38 13.87
N SER A 145 20.19 41.66 13.82
CA SER A 145 20.55 40.65 14.83
C SER A 145 20.81 41.31 16.19
N ALA A 146 21.44 42.49 16.20
CA ALA A 146 21.62 43.29 17.41
C ALA A 146 20.27 43.79 17.96
N ALA A 147 19.37 44.25 17.09
CA ALA A 147 18.01 44.65 17.49
C ALA A 147 17.20 43.46 18.03
N LEU A 148 17.24 42.30 17.38
CA LEU A 148 16.56 41.08 17.82
C LEU A 148 17.14 40.57 19.16
N SER A 149 18.46 40.59 19.32
CA SER A 149 19.12 40.25 20.58
C SER A 149 18.72 41.21 21.70
N SER A 150 18.68 42.51 21.42
CA SER A 150 18.20 43.54 22.36
C SER A 150 16.73 43.32 22.76
N MET A 151 15.87 43.01 21.78
CA MET A 151 14.48 42.63 22.04
C MET A 151 14.39 41.34 22.86
N GLY A 152 15.21 40.33 22.56
CA GLY A 152 15.28 39.07 23.29
C GLY A 152 15.76 39.26 24.73
N ALA A 153 16.71 40.17 24.96
CA ALA A 153 17.19 40.56 26.28
C ALA A 153 16.07 41.27 27.07
N ALA A 154 15.37 42.23 26.46
CA ALA A 154 14.23 42.91 27.10
C ALA A 154 13.09 41.95 27.44
N ILE A 155 12.79 40.97 26.58
CA ILE A 155 11.81 39.93 26.86
C ILE A 155 12.29 39.00 27.98
N SER A 156 13.56 38.58 27.95
CA SER A 156 14.14 37.71 28.98
C SER A 156 14.16 38.40 30.35
N GLU A 157 14.46 39.69 30.38
CA GLU A 157 14.38 40.53 31.56
C GLU A 157 12.93 40.63 32.08
N ARG A 158 11.96 40.82 31.17
CA ARG A 158 10.54 40.85 31.55
C ARG A 158 10.01 39.51 32.07
N ILE A 159 10.47 38.39 31.51
CA ILE A 159 10.13 37.05 32.00
C ILE A 159 10.83 36.76 33.33
N GLY A 160 12.10 37.14 33.46
CA GLY A 160 12.86 37.01 34.70
C GLY A 160 12.21 37.77 35.87
N THR A 161 11.81 39.02 35.64
CA THR A 161 11.07 39.84 36.62
C THR A 161 9.69 39.28 36.95
N MET A 162 8.99 38.66 36.00
CA MET A 162 7.74 37.94 36.29
C MET A 162 7.97 36.68 37.14
N ARG A 163 9.03 35.91 36.88
CA ARG A 163 9.37 34.71 37.65
C ARG A 163 9.85 35.04 39.07
N SER A 164 10.54 36.16 39.26
CA SER A 164 10.92 36.65 40.60
C SER A 164 9.78 37.36 41.33
N SER A 165 8.62 37.54 40.68
CA SER A 165 7.48 38.23 41.28
C SER A 165 6.89 37.45 42.47
N PRO A 166 6.35 38.15 43.49
CA PRO A 166 5.75 37.51 44.66
C PRO A 166 4.64 36.52 44.32
N SER A 167 3.84 36.83 43.29
CA SER A 167 2.71 36.00 42.85
C SER A 167 3.16 34.69 42.20
N PHE A 168 4.22 34.72 41.37
CA PHE A 168 4.73 33.51 40.72
C PHE A 168 5.46 32.59 41.69
N ARG A 169 6.23 33.17 42.63
CA ARG A 169 6.87 32.41 43.72
C ARG A 169 5.84 31.76 44.64
N SER A 170 4.76 32.48 44.98
CA SER A 170 3.66 31.92 45.78
C SER A 170 2.95 30.76 45.07
N PHE A 171 2.90 30.79 43.73
CA PHE A 171 2.36 29.68 42.94
C PHE A 171 3.34 28.49 42.88
N GLU A 172 4.63 28.76 42.64
CA GLU A 172 5.69 27.74 42.66
C GLU A 172 5.78 27.05 44.02
N ASP A 173 5.68 27.78 45.13
CA ASP A 173 5.72 27.22 46.49
C ASP A 173 4.51 26.29 46.75
N ARG A 174 3.32 26.66 46.25
CA ARG A 174 2.12 25.82 46.35
C ARG A 174 2.26 24.54 45.52
N VAL A 175 2.78 24.63 44.29
CA VAL A 175 2.96 23.47 43.41
C VAL A 175 4.14 22.59 43.84
N GLY A 176 5.23 23.19 44.35
CA GLY A 176 6.38 22.48 44.89
C GLY A 176 6.02 21.70 46.16
N SER A 177 5.12 22.22 46.99
CA SER A 177 4.59 21.50 48.15
C SER A 177 3.81 20.23 47.81
N LEU A 178 3.35 20.07 46.56
CA LEU A 178 2.67 18.85 46.06
C LEU A 178 3.65 17.80 45.51
N ARG A 179 4.93 18.16 45.31
CA ARG A 179 5.95 17.29 44.70
C ARG A 179 7.02 16.83 45.71
N LYS A 180 6.76 16.96 47.02
CA LYS A 180 7.64 16.52 48.10
C LYS A 180 6.95 15.51 49.00
#